data_AF-A0AAV9TIH1-F1
#
_entry.id   AF-A0AAV9TIH1-F1
#
_cell.length_a   1.000
_cell.length_b   1.000
_cell.length_c   1.000
_cell.angle_alpha   90.00
_cell.angle_beta   90.00
_cell.angle_gamma   90.00
#
_symmetry.space_group_name_H-M   'P 1'
#
loop_
_entity.id
_entity.type
_entity.pdbx_description
1 polymer ?
#
loop_
_entity_poly.entity_id
_entity_poly.type
_entity_poly.pdbx_seq_one_letter_code
_entity_poly.pdbx_strand_id
1 'polypeptide(L)'
;MAILILEPDVDDRAQASIQESAARHAELHALYEQLTAYHARTATSLAEAKLASIDEEKGVEVEITVGCQSFVHYPHCQHLIYHARRLTLQNPETLPSLPFVRKLRILHGSGPVQDFHFSRVRPVSLRVPLECLVHLPGVVEIDLPWLWEWLPVPAAGRPIRHFTREEMLGLRIPATLTKARLWFWQRRLSCDDDQALAMPDLVAPAKQDPLSVGLCVLAAQLQELDLRAFVTEHLFPVPDAEPSAQWSRMRRLTVEFHPLRPDGSWYFVGPRGEDPHPEGFVISEADHYPPLQTTAEDEEIDEQWDEDPQGGEEVDYFPDVFRTEPLAGRIEPLLSAFASAVKNMGTIEDVQLFAYLAWYPSESRSDEYGGEAPYDCENGVHRWGVRYLAGGNGDEGQVQAVVQWQVGDWRPSHSVLGLFEDLGRQEWLDFEFEDERNIKPHTVA
;
A
#
# COMPACT_ATOMS: atom_id res chain seq x y z
N MET A 1 -11.68 21.30 -9.32
CA MET A 1 -10.78 20.16 -9.64
C MET A 1 -9.64 20.73 -10.45
N ALA A 2 -8.44 20.73 -9.89
CA ALA A 2 -7.21 21.04 -10.61
C ALA A 2 -6.46 19.72 -10.82
N ILE A 3 -6.15 19.39 -12.07
CA ILE A 3 -5.48 18.15 -12.45
C ILE A 3 -4.10 18.53 -12.98
N LEU A 4 -3.05 17.93 -12.41
CA LEU A 4 -1.71 17.95 -12.97
C LEU A 4 -1.40 16.55 -13.54
N ILE A 5 -1.04 16.51 -14.83
CA ILE A 5 -0.57 15.30 -15.51
C ILE A 5 0.93 15.44 -15.71
N LEU A 6 1.69 14.50 -15.17
CA LEU A 6 3.14 14.46 -15.27
C LEU A 6 3.55 13.66 -16.54
N GLU A 7 3.93 14.32 -17.64
CA GLU A 7 4.38 13.69 -18.92
C GLU A 7 5.91 13.76 -19.15
N PRO A 8 6.59 12.69 -19.61
CA PRO A 8 8.06 12.58 -19.65
C PRO A 8 8.74 13.51 -20.66
N ASP A 9 9.94 13.99 -20.29
CA ASP A 9 10.93 14.63 -21.18
C ASP A 9 12.12 13.68 -21.37
N VAL A 10 12.74 13.70 -22.56
CA VAL A 10 13.67 12.67 -23.04
C VAL A 10 15.09 13.23 -23.11
N ASP A 11 15.98 12.84 -22.17
CA ASP A 11 17.45 12.74 -22.40
C ASP A 11 18.26 12.25 -21.16
N ASP A 12 19.24 11.35 -21.40
CA ASP A 12 20.37 10.80 -20.62
C ASP A 12 20.29 10.41 -19.10
N ARG A 13 20.61 9.13 -18.83
CA ARG A 13 20.09 8.21 -17.78
C ARG A 13 20.24 8.58 -16.27
N ALA A 14 21.32 9.20 -15.81
CA ALA A 14 21.48 9.55 -14.38
C ALA A 14 21.12 11.02 -14.08
N GLN A 15 21.44 11.89 -15.03
CA GLN A 15 21.03 13.29 -14.99
C GLN A 15 19.52 13.41 -15.26
N ALA A 16 18.95 12.54 -16.10
CA ALA A 16 17.52 12.38 -16.37
C ALA A 16 16.70 12.18 -15.11
N SER A 17 17.09 11.31 -14.17
CA SER A 17 16.26 11.07 -12.98
C SER A 17 16.20 12.29 -12.06
N ILE A 18 17.33 13.00 -11.90
CA ILE A 18 17.39 14.25 -11.12
C ILE A 18 16.70 15.39 -11.87
N GLN A 19 16.90 15.51 -13.19
CA GLN A 19 16.27 16.51 -14.05
C GLN A 19 14.77 16.29 -14.18
N GLU A 20 14.32 15.04 -14.24
CA GLU A 20 12.91 14.68 -14.28
C GLU A 20 12.28 14.96 -12.92
N SER A 21 12.86 14.52 -11.80
CA SER A 21 12.37 14.94 -10.47
C SER A 21 12.37 16.46 -10.31
N ALA A 22 13.34 17.18 -10.89
CA ALA A 22 13.35 18.65 -10.92
C ALA A 22 12.24 19.24 -11.78
N ALA A 23 11.98 18.69 -12.97
CA ALA A 23 10.91 19.11 -13.87
C ALA A 23 9.53 18.86 -13.25
N ARG A 24 9.33 17.69 -12.63
CA ARG A 24 8.12 17.34 -11.87
C ARG A 24 7.92 18.25 -10.68
N HIS A 25 8.99 18.56 -9.97
CA HIS A 25 8.94 19.54 -8.90
C HIS A 25 8.51 20.91 -9.45
N ALA A 26 9.08 21.38 -10.56
CA ALA A 26 8.71 22.66 -11.17
C ALA A 26 7.24 22.68 -11.63
N GLU A 27 6.72 21.58 -12.18
CA GLU A 27 5.30 21.42 -12.54
C GLU A 27 4.38 21.51 -11.31
N LEU A 28 4.74 20.83 -10.21
CA LEU A 28 3.99 20.91 -8.95
C LEU A 28 4.04 22.33 -8.36
N HIS A 29 5.21 22.96 -8.41
CA HIS A 29 5.42 24.32 -7.93
C HIS A 29 4.56 25.31 -8.73
N ALA A 30 4.59 25.21 -10.07
CA ALA A 30 3.75 26.00 -10.95
C ALA A 30 2.25 25.79 -10.70
N LEU A 31 1.81 24.55 -10.44
CA LEU A 31 0.42 24.27 -10.04
C LEU A 31 0.06 25.03 -8.75
N TYR A 32 0.91 24.94 -7.73
CA TYR A 32 0.67 25.60 -6.45
C TYR A 32 0.63 27.13 -6.62
N GLU A 33 1.57 27.70 -7.39
CA GLU A 33 1.60 29.14 -7.68
C GLU A 33 0.35 29.59 -8.44
N GLN A 34 -0.12 28.80 -9.42
CA GLN A 34 -1.34 29.09 -10.16
C GLN A 34 -2.58 29.06 -9.25
N LEU A 35 -2.66 28.09 -8.34
CA LEU A 35 -3.74 28.00 -7.36
C LEU A 35 -3.73 29.18 -6.38
N THR A 36 -2.54 29.56 -5.88
CA THR A 36 -2.38 30.75 -5.04
C THR A 36 -2.80 32.01 -5.80
N ALA A 37 -2.33 32.19 -7.03
CA ALA A 37 -2.67 33.34 -7.86
C ALA A 37 -4.17 33.39 -8.17
N TYR A 38 -4.81 32.25 -8.42
CA TYR A 38 -6.25 32.14 -8.63
C TYR A 38 -7.04 32.59 -7.39
N HIS A 39 -6.66 32.11 -6.20
CA HIS A 39 -7.30 32.46 -4.94
C HIS A 39 -7.17 33.96 -4.61
N ALA A 40 -6.05 34.58 -4.98
CA ALA A 40 -5.81 36.01 -4.79
C ALA A 40 -6.62 36.92 -5.75
N ARG A 41 -7.33 36.37 -6.76
CA ARG A 41 -8.08 37.19 -7.73
C ARG A 41 -9.29 37.87 -7.09
N THR A 42 -9.51 39.12 -7.45
CA THR A 42 -10.70 39.86 -7.04
C THR A 42 -11.96 39.32 -7.73
N ALA A 43 -13.13 39.53 -7.11
CA ALA A 43 -14.41 39.16 -7.70
C ALA A 43 -14.61 39.77 -9.10
N THR A 44 -14.15 41.01 -9.33
CA THR A 44 -14.19 41.66 -10.64
C THR A 44 -13.31 40.93 -11.66
N SER A 45 -12.07 40.59 -11.30
CA SER A 45 -11.15 39.86 -12.18
C SER A 45 -11.67 38.45 -12.53
N LEU A 46 -12.30 37.77 -11.57
CA LEU A 46 -12.95 36.48 -11.79
C LEU A 46 -14.13 36.59 -12.76
N ALA A 47 -15.00 37.59 -12.56
CA ALA A 47 -16.14 37.84 -13.42
C ALA A 47 -15.72 38.18 -14.87
N GLU A 48 -14.70 39.00 -15.05
CA GLU A 48 -14.14 39.35 -16.38
C GLU A 48 -13.60 38.11 -17.12
N ALA A 49 -12.95 37.20 -16.39
CA ALA A 49 -12.44 35.95 -16.94
C ALA A 49 -13.48 34.81 -17.01
N LYS A 50 -14.73 35.07 -16.60
CA LYS A 50 -15.81 34.07 -16.51
C LYS A 50 -15.43 32.84 -15.65
N LEU A 51 -14.70 33.08 -14.57
CA LEU A 51 -14.28 32.07 -13.62
C LEU A 51 -15.10 32.15 -12.33
N ALA A 52 -15.34 30.99 -11.70
CA ALA A 52 -16.10 30.91 -10.46
C ALA A 52 -15.22 31.23 -9.24
N SER A 53 -15.76 31.92 -8.24
CA SER A 53 -15.08 32.03 -6.95
C SER A 53 -14.96 30.67 -6.28
N ILE A 54 -13.90 30.48 -5.49
CA ILE A 54 -13.78 29.31 -4.62
C ILE A 54 -14.82 29.44 -3.51
N ASP A 55 -15.58 28.38 -3.30
CA ASP A 55 -16.41 28.22 -2.11
C ASP A 55 -15.48 27.89 -0.95
N GLU A 56 -15.22 28.86 -0.06
CA GLU A 56 -14.24 28.72 1.04
C GLU A 56 -14.62 27.61 2.05
N GLU A 57 -15.91 27.30 2.18
CA GLU A 57 -16.39 26.23 3.04
C GLU A 57 -16.06 24.86 2.43
N LYS A 58 -16.35 24.70 1.14
CA LYS A 58 -16.06 23.44 0.43
C LYS A 58 -14.60 23.29 -0.01
N GLY A 59 -13.92 24.41 -0.20
CA GLY A 59 -12.59 24.53 -0.77
C GLY A 59 -12.42 23.81 -2.11
N VAL A 60 -11.20 23.37 -2.40
CA VAL A 60 -10.85 22.67 -3.64
C VAL A 60 -10.15 21.34 -3.38
N GLU A 61 -10.28 20.45 -4.37
CA GLU A 61 -9.50 19.22 -4.48
C GLU A 61 -8.33 19.43 -5.45
N VAL A 62 -7.15 19.01 -5.00
CA VAL A 62 -5.92 18.92 -5.80
C VAL A 62 -5.68 17.46 -6.15
N GLU A 63 -5.61 17.17 -7.44
CA GLU A 63 -5.32 15.84 -7.96
C GLU A 63 -3.99 15.85 -8.72
N ILE A 64 -3.04 15.02 -8.26
CA ILE A 64 -1.75 14.80 -8.91
C ILE A 64 -1.81 13.44 -9.59
N THR A 65 -1.58 13.40 -10.89
CA THR A 65 -1.61 12.16 -11.67
C THR A 65 -0.21 11.83 -12.16
N VAL A 66 0.32 10.67 -11.75
CA VAL A 66 1.65 10.19 -12.13
C VAL A 66 1.55 9.45 -13.45
N GLY A 67 1.88 10.13 -14.55
CA GLY A 67 1.82 9.56 -15.89
C GLY A 67 2.85 8.45 -16.14
N CYS A 68 2.72 7.82 -17.31
CA CYS A 68 3.70 6.90 -17.85
C CYS A 68 5.01 7.66 -18.14
N GLN A 69 6.12 7.21 -17.57
CA GLN A 69 7.45 7.80 -17.66
C GLN A 69 8.41 6.97 -18.53
N SER A 70 7.85 6.17 -19.44
CA SER A 70 8.62 5.30 -20.33
C SER A 70 9.65 6.08 -21.14
N PHE A 71 10.90 5.64 -21.08
CA PHE A 71 11.92 6.04 -22.03
C PHE A 71 11.65 5.34 -23.36
N VAL A 72 11.11 6.08 -24.34
CA VAL A 72 10.75 5.58 -25.69
C VAL A 72 11.95 4.95 -26.43
N HIS A 73 13.18 5.18 -25.97
CA HIS A 73 14.38 4.71 -26.65
C HIS A 73 14.60 3.18 -26.57
N TYR A 74 14.05 2.48 -25.57
CA TYR A 74 14.24 1.04 -25.39
C TYR A 74 12.91 0.32 -25.07
N PRO A 75 11.96 0.25 -26.02
CA PRO A 75 10.62 -0.31 -25.79
C PRO A 75 10.62 -1.83 -25.48
N HIS A 76 11.77 -2.50 -25.58
CA HIS A 76 11.94 -3.94 -25.42
C HIS A 76 12.83 -4.36 -24.24
N CYS A 77 13.54 -3.43 -23.57
CA CYS A 77 14.34 -3.79 -22.40
C CYS A 77 13.46 -3.75 -21.13
N GLN A 78 13.12 -4.93 -20.59
CA GLN A 78 12.27 -5.06 -19.40
C GLN A 78 12.94 -4.51 -18.12
N HIS A 79 14.27 -4.47 -18.05
CA HIS A 79 14.99 -3.87 -16.92
C HIS A 79 14.79 -2.37 -16.78
N LEU A 80 14.72 -1.66 -17.90
CA LEU A 80 14.56 -0.20 -17.93
C LEU A 80 13.10 0.25 -17.88
N ILE A 81 12.21 -0.71 -18.01
CA ILE A 81 10.76 -0.61 -17.93
C ILE A 81 10.36 -0.55 -16.43
N TYR A 82 10.94 -1.41 -15.58
CA TYR A 82 10.72 -1.32 -14.12
C TYR A 82 11.62 -0.27 -13.46
N HIS A 83 11.02 0.83 -12.99
CA HIS A 83 11.80 1.84 -12.30
C HIS A 83 11.93 1.56 -10.80
N ALA A 84 13.15 1.26 -10.36
CA ALA A 84 13.46 1.12 -8.94
C ALA A 84 13.64 2.47 -8.20
N ARG A 85 13.74 3.59 -8.94
CA ARG A 85 13.94 4.93 -8.35
C ARG A 85 12.61 5.65 -8.12
N ARG A 86 12.40 6.10 -6.89
CA ARG A 86 11.22 6.87 -6.48
C ARG A 86 11.31 8.33 -6.93
N LEU A 87 10.17 8.89 -7.33
CA LEU A 87 10.02 10.34 -7.57
C LEU A 87 10.02 11.06 -6.23
N THR A 88 10.89 12.05 -6.10
CA THR A 88 11.04 12.90 -4.91
C THR A 88 10.77 14.37 -5.27
N LEU A 89 10.32 15.16 -4.29
CA LEU A 89 10.24 16.61 -4.46
C LEU A 89 11.58 17.24 -4.11
N GLN A 90 12.05 18.14 -4.96
CA GLN A 90 13.21 18.99 -4.65
C GLN A 90 12.73 20.21 -3.86
N ASN A 91 13.46 20.65 -2.83
CA ASN A 91 13.14 21.88 -2.08
C ASN A 91 11.64 22.07 -1.72
N PRO A 92 10.97 21.05 -1.12
CA PRO A 92 9.54 21.09 -0.83
C PRO A 92 9.13 22.30 0.02
N GLU A 93 10.03 22.83 0.85
CA GLU A 93 9.83 24.01 1.68
C GLU A 93 9.50 25.29 0.91
N THR A 94 9.76 25.31 -0.40
CA THR A 94 9.48 26.46 -1.27
C THR A 94 8.05 26.47 -1.80
N LEU A 95 7.26 25.42 -1.58
CA LEU A 95 5.89 25.34 -2.08
C LEU A 95 4.99 26.43 -1.46
N PRO A 96 4.12 27.09 -2.24
CA PRO A 96 3.12 28.01 -1.71
C PRO A 96 2.13 27.34 -0.74
N SER A 97 1.72 28.02 0.32
CA SER A 97 0.67 27.52 1.20
C SER A 97 -0.72 27.69 0.57
N LEU A 98 -1.52 26.62 0.55
CA LEU A 98 -2.87 26.59 -0.04
C LEU A 98 -3.93 26.27 1.04
N PRO A 99 -4.39 27.27 1.83
CA PRO A 99 -5.29 27.04 2.96
C PRO A 99 -6.72 26.64 2.57
N PHE A 100 -7.10 26.84 1.31
CA PHE A 100 -8.42 26.54 0.76
C PHE A 100 -8.49 25.13 0.13
N VAL A 101 -7.40 24.37 0.11
CA VAL A 101 -7.41 22.97 -0.35
C VAL A 101 -7.96 22.08 0.76
N ARG A 102 -8.99 21.30 0.45
CA ARG A 102 -9.66 20.38 1.39
C ARG A 102 -9.32 18.91 1.13
N LYS A 103 -8.93 18.57 -0.09
CA LYS A 103 -8.59 17.19 -0.46
C LYS A 103 -7.33 17.14 -1.32
N LEU A 104 -6.41 16.26 -0.96
CA LEU A 104 -5.26 15.90 -1.77
C LEU A 104 -5.43 14.48 -2.29
N ARG A 105 -5.29 14.30 -3.60
CA ARG A 105 -5.39 13.00 -4.26
C ARG A 105 -4.15 12.77 -5.13
N ILE A 106 -3.53 11.60 -5.01
CA ILE A 106 -2.41 11.21 -5.87
C ILE A 106 -2.77 9.90 -6.55
N LEU A 107 -2.89 9.95 -7.88
CA LEU A 107 -3.31 8.85 -8.72
C LEU A 107 -2.17 8.39 -9.61
N HIS A 108 -2.22 7.13 -10.03
CA HIS A 108 -1.51 6.73 -11.23
C HIS A 108 -2.23 7.27 -12.46
N GLY A 109 -1.47 7.59 -13.50
CA GLY A 109 -1.99 7.98 -14.80
C GLY A 109 -2.74 6.83 -15.47
N SER A 110 -3.74 7.19 -16.28
CA SER A 110 -4.38 6.29 -17.22
C SER A 110 -3.40 6.00 -18.37
N GLY A 111 -2.41 5.13 -18.12
CA GLY A 111 -1.70 4.46 -19.20
C GLY A 111 -2.67 3.56 -20.00
N PRO A 112 -2.22 2.98 -21.13
CA PRO A 112 -3.00 1.95 -21.82
C PRO A 112 -3.46 0.91 -20.80
N VAL A 113 -4.74 0.52 -20.89
CA VAL A 113 -5.51 -0.31 -19.93
C VAL A 113 -4.91 -1.71 -19.66
N GLN A 114 -3.70 -1.99 -20.13
CA GLN A 114 -3.05 -3.29 -20.16
C GLN A 114 -1.67 -3.35 -19.49
N ASP A 115 -1.12 -2.25 -18.97
CA ASP A 115 0.15 -2.33 -18.23
C ASP A 115 -0.11 -2.76 -16.77
N PHE A 116 -0.59 -4.00 -16.60
CA PHE A 116 -0.88 -4.60 -15.28
C PHE A 116 0.35 -4.63 -14.37
N HIS A 117 1.54 -4.61 -14.96
CA HIS A 117 2.81 -4.59 -14.25
C HIS A 117 3.37 -3.17 -14.07
N PHE A 118 2.66 -2.14 -14.55
CA PHE A 118 3.04 -0.72 -14.46
C PHE A 118 4.50 -0.49 -14.83
N SER A 119 4.90 -1.21 -15.87
CA SER A 119 6.26 -1.44 -16.34
C SER A 119 6.87 -0.16 -16.96
N ARG A 120 6.31 1.01 -16.63
CA ARG A 120 6.62 2.32 -17.19
C ARG A 120 6.26 3.48 -16.26
N VAL A 121 5.92 3.23 -14.99
CA VAL A 121 5.56 4.28 -14.02
C VAL A 121 6.54 4.24 -12.87
N ARG A 122 7.15 5.38 -12.52
CA ARG A 122 7.97 5.43 -11.31
C ARG A 122 7.10 5.47 -10.06
N PRO A 123 7.48 4.74 -9.00
CA PRO A 123 6.87 4.95 -7.70
C PRO A 123 7.10 6.37 -7.22
N VAL A 124 6.13 6.92 -6.49
CA VAL A 124 6.31 8.17 -5.75
C VAL A 124 6.95 7.85 -4.40
N SER A 125 7.87 8.69 -3.93
CA SER A 125 8.39 8.58 -2.55
C SER A 125 7.25 8.79 -1.55
N LEU A 126 7.21 7.99 -0.49
CA LEU A 126 6.19 8.10 0.57
C LEU A 126 6.25 9.45 1.29
N ARG A 127 7.36 10.18 1.14
CA ARG A 127 7.53 11.53 1.65
C ARG A 127 6.80 12.58 0.84
N VAL A 128 6.66 12.41 -0.48
CA VAL A 128 6.04 13.42 -1.36
C VAL A 128 4.62 13.81 -0.91
N PRO A 129 3.70 12.87 -0.60
CA PRO A 129 2.40 13.25 -0.06
C PRO A 129 2.50 14.06 1.24
N LEU A 130 3.41 13.67 2.14
CA LEU A 130 3.61 14.36 3.42
C LEU A 130 4.19 15.76 3.24
N GLU A 131 5.15 15.92 2.32
CA GLU A 131 5.76 17.20 1.96
C GLU A 131 4.72 18.13 1.34
N CYS A 132 3.84 17.62 0.46
CA CYS A 132 2.69 18.38 -0.02
C CYS A 132 1.78 18.83 1.13
N LEU A 133 1.47 17.94 2.08
CA LEU A 133 0.55 18.22 3.20
C LEU A 133 1.00 19.37 4.11
N VAL A 134 2.31 19.57 4.29
CA VAL A 134 2.86 20.69 5.07
C VAL A 134 2.35 22.04 4.55
N HIS A 135 2.08 22.13 3.25
CA HIS A 135 1.62 23.33 2.56
C HIS A 135 0.10 23.39 2.36
N LEU A 136 -0.66 22.41 2.87
CA LEU A 136 -2.11 22.31 2.74
C LEU A 136 -2.80 22.36 4.13
N PRO A 137 -2.72 23.47 4.88
CA PRO A 137 -3.20 23.51 6.27
C PRO A 137 -4.72 23.33 6.42
N GLY A 138 -5.49 23.48 5.34
CA GLY A 138 -6.94 23.28 5.31
C GLY A 138 -7.41 21.86 4.97
N VAL A 139 -6.49 20.95 4.64
CA VAL A 139 -6.81 19.62 4.12
C VAL A 139 -7.54 18.77 5.16
N VAL A 140 -8.64 18.14 4.77
CA VAL A 140 -9.44 17.25 5.61
C VAL A 140 -9.36 15.80 5.19
N GLU A 141 -8.99 15.54 3.94
CA GLU A 141 -8.93 14.21 3.33
C GLU A 141 -7.68 14.03 2.46
N ILE A 142 -7.00 12.89 2.62
CA ILE A 142 -6.02 12.39 1.66
C ILE A 142 -6.52 11.11 1.00
N ASP A 143 -6.34 11.05 -0.30
CA ASP A 143 -6.73 9.91 -1.12
C ASP A 143 -5.54 9.45 -1.98
N LEU A 144 -4.84 8.43 -1.49
CA LEU A 144 -3.64 7.85 -2.10
C LEU A 144 -3.93 6.38 -2.42
N PRO A 145 -4.73 6.08 -3.47
CA PRO A 145 -5.09 4.70 -3.84
C PRO A 145 -3.91 3.91 -4.44
N TRP A 146 -2.70 4.47 -4.40
CA TRP A 146 -1.51 3.89 -5.01
C TRP A 146 -0.22 4.57 -4.50
N LEU A 147 0.44 3.95 -3.52
CA LEU A 147 1.73 4.39 -2.95
C LEU A 147 2.92 3.48 -3.36
N TRP A 148 2.63 2.38 -4.05
CA TRP A 148 3.58 1.46 -4.68
C TRP A 148 4.69 0.96 -3.73
N GLU A 149 4.36 -0.10 -2.99
CA GLU A 149 5.34 -0.97 -2.33
C GLU A 149 5.33 -2.31 -3.09
N TRP A 150 6.38 -2.57 -3.87
CA TRP A 150 6.50 -3.78 -4.68
C TRP A 150 7.35 -4.81 -3.95
N LEU A 151 6.93 -6.06 -4.01
CA LEU A 151 7.73 -7.23 -3.66
C LEU A 151 8.51 -7.70 -4.89
N PRO A 152 9.63 -8.44 -4.71
CA PRO A 152 10.34 -9.00 -5.83
C PRO A 152 9.38 -9.88 -6.64
N VAL A 153 9.23 -9.59 -7.93
CA VAL A 153 8.44 -10.46 -8.81
C VAL A 153 9.21 -11.76 -9.05
N PRO A 154 8.57 -12.93 -8.88
CA PRO A 154 9.21 -14.23 -9.05
C PRO A 154 9.88 -14.42 -10.42
N ALA A 155 9.27 -13.84 -11.46
CA ALA A 155 9.71 -13.94 -12.85
C ALA A 155 10.76 -12.90 -13.27
N ALA A 156 11.29 -12.10 -12.34
CA ALA A 156 12.07 -10.92 -12.68
C ALA A 156 13.51 -11.07 -12.17
N GLY A 157 14.48 -11.10 -13.09
CA GLY A 157 15.89 -11.35 -12.81
C GLY A 157 16.51 -10.43 -11.75
N ARG A 158 17.80 -10.66 -11.46
CA ARG A 158 18.63 -9.86 -10.55
C ARG A 158 18.38 -8.34 -10.52
N PRO A 159 18.18 -7.62 -11.65
CA PRO A 159 18.02 -6.16 -11.67
C PRO A 159 16.67 -5.64 -11.15
N ILE A 160 15.72 -6.52 -10.81
CA ILE A 160 14.40 -6.12 -10.30
C ILE A 160 14.29 -6.37 -8.78
N ARG A 161 15.37 -6.87 -8.15
CA ARG A 161 15.48 -7.10 -6.69
C ARG A 161 15.83 -5.82 -5.92
N HIS A 162 15.12 -4.74 -6.20
CA HIS A 162 15.37 -3.46 -5.56
C HIS A 162 14.33 -3.16 -4.49
N PHE A 163 14.79 -3.05 -3.24
CA PHE A 163 13.92 -2.79 -2.10
C PHE A 163 13.94 -1.32 -1.74
N THR A 164 12.79 -0.74 -1.42
CA THR A 164 12.73 0.62 -0.88
C THR A 164 11.64 0.70 0.16
N ARG A 165 12.03 0.86 1.43
CA ARG A 165 11.14 1.23 2.53
C ARG A 165 11.65 2.53 3.14
N GLU A 166 10.87 3.59 3.03
CA GLU A 166 11.23 4.92 3.54
C GLU A 166 10.52 5.22 4.86
N GLU A 167 11.22 5.93 5.74
CA GLU A 167 10.70 6.37 7.02
C GLU A 167 9.74 7.57 6.83
N MET A 168 8.53 7.47 7.39
CA MET A 168 7.50 8.54 7.33
C MET A 168 7.60 9.57 8.46
N LEU A 169 8.69 9.59 9.24
CA LEU A 169 8.77 10.38 10.48
C LEU A 169 9.16 11.85 10.24
N GLY A 170 8.65 12.74 11.10
CA GLY A 170 9.18 14.10 11.31
C GLY A 170 8.47 15.24 10.57
N LEU A 171 7.55 14.96 9.65
CA LEU A 171 6.78 16.01 8.94
C LEU A 171 5.50 16.40 9.70
N ARG A 172 5.17 17.69 9.65
CA ARG A 172 3.97 18.22 10.31
C ARG A 172 2.73 17.86 9.50
N ILE A 173 1.90 16.98 10.04
CA ILE A 173 0.61 16.64 9.46
C ILE A 173 -0.41 17.72 9.89
N PRO A 174 -1.23 18.27 8.97
CA PRO A 174 -2.28 19.21 9.31
C PRO A 174 -3.27 18.63 10.33
N ALA A 175 -3.56 19.40 11.39
CA ALA A 175 -4.51 19.01 12.44
C ALA A 175 -5.97 18.92 11.94
N THR A 176 -6.23 19.43 10.74
CA THR A 176 -7.51 19.40 10.01
C THR A 176 -7.75 18.07 9.31
N LEU A 177 -6.70 17.25 9.11
CA LEU A 177 -6.80 15.97 8.42
C LEU A 177 -7.59 14.98 9.29
N THR A 178 -8.71 14.48 8.74
CA THR A 178 -9.61 13.55 9.44
C THR A 178 -9.83 12.26 8.68
N LYS A 179 -9.50 12.21 7.39
CA LYS A 179 -9.72 11.03 6.54
C LYS A 179 -8.46 10.69 5.74
N ALA A 180 -8.13 9.41 5.67
CA ALA A 180 -7.04 8.95 4.82
C ALA A 180 -7.38 7.63 4.14
N ARG A 181 -7.13 7.56 2.83
CA ARG A 181 -7.01 6.30 2.09
C ARG A 181 -5.57 6.14 1.64
N LEU A 182 -4.90 5.07 2.09
CA LEU A 182 -3.49 4.79 1.87
C LEU A 182 -3.34 3.36 1.35
N TRP A 183 -3.20 3.20 0.05
CA TRP A 183 -3.09 1.88 -0.58
C TRP A 183 -1.71 1.69 -1.16
N PHE A 184 -0.91 0.79 -0.57
CA PHE A 184 0.42 0.48 -1.05
C PHE A 184 0.38 -0.49 -2.25
N TRP A 185 -0.74 -1.19 -2.45
CA TRP A 185 -1.10 -1.95 -3.64
C TRP A 185 -2.57 -1.75 -4.06
N GLN A 186 -2.88 -2.10 -5.31
CA GLN A 186 -4.22 -1.91 -5.88
C GLN A 186 -5.24 -2.93 -5.36
N ARG A 187 -6.54 -2.56 -5.41
CA ARG A 187 -7.64 -3.42 -4.94
C ARG A 187 -7.78 -4.73 -5.70
N ARG A 188 -7.32 -4.78 -6.95
CA ARG A 188 -7.43 -5.94 -7.83
C ARG A 188 -6.09 -6.58 -8.12
N LEU A 189 -5.06 -6.26 -7.33
CA LEU A 189 -3.81 -6.98 -7.45
C LEU A 189 -4.09 -8.42 -7.00
N SER A 190 -3.88 -9.37 -7.90
CA SER A 190 -3.88 -10.79 -7.61
C SER A 190 -2.79 -11.11 -6.58
N CYS A 191 -2.92 -12.22 -5.87
CA CYS A 191 -1.86 -12.74 -5.02
C CYS A 191 -0.73 -13.28 -5.91
N ASP A 192 0.04 -12.40 -6.53
CA ASP A 192 1.08 -12.76 -7.49
C ASP A 192 2.47 -12.96 -6.84
N ASP A 193 2.54 -12.90 -5.51
CA ASP A 193 3.78 -13.13 -4.78
C ASP A 193 4.08 -14.62 -4.70
N ASP A 194 5.24 -15.02 -5.21
CA ASP A 194 5.74 -16.37 -4.97
C ASP A 194 6.12 -16.51 -3.50
N GLN A 195 5.35 -17.33 -2.80
CA GLN A 195 5.43 -17.51 -1.37
C GLN A 195 6.50 -18.54 -0.96
N ALA A 196 7.14 -19.20 -1.94
CA ALA A 196 8.25 -20.10 -1.75
C ALA A 196 9.61 -19.38 -1.78
N LEU A 197 9.67 -18.13 -2.25
CA LEU A 197 10.89 -17.33 -2.26
C LEU A 197 11.22 -16.77 -0.86
N ALA A 198 12.52 -16.63 -0.60
CA ALA A 198 13.00 -15.88 0.56
C ALA A 198 12.71 -14.38 0.37
N MET A 199 12.16 -13.73 1.40
CA MET A 199 11.76 -12.33 1.36
C MET A 199 12.70 -11.44 2.16
N PRO A 200 12.85 -10.16 1.81
CA PRO A 200 13.77 -9.25 2.49
C PRO A 200 13.27 -8.84 3.87
N ASP A 201 14.18 -8.62 4.81
CA ASP A 201 13.90 -7.93 6.08
C ASP A 201 13.99 -6.41 5.87
N LEU A 202 12.83 -5.76 5.77
CA LEU A 202 12.69 -4.31 5.62
C LEU A 202 12.63 -3.57 6.97
N VAL A 203 12.71 -4.29 8.09
CA VAL A 203 12.68 -3.71 9.45
C VAL A 203 14.09 -3.48 9.95
N ALA A 204 15.01 -4.41 9.71
CA ALA A 204 16.40 -4.26 10.15
C ALA A 204 17.06 -2.99 9.59
N PRO A 205 17.86 -2.26 10.40
CA PRO A 205 18.26 -2.57 11.78
C PRO A 205 17.31 -2.03 12.87
N ALA A 206 16.14 -1.50 12.50
CA ALA A 206 15.16 -1.04 13.48
C ALA A 206 14.60 -2.22 14.28
N LYS A 207 14.06 -1.93 15.48
CA LYS A 207 13.42 -2.95 16.33
C LYS A 207 11.94 -3.13 16.06
N GLN A 208 11.34 -2.13 15.43
CA GLN A 208 9.93 -2.04 15.12
C GLN A 208 9.83 -1.55 13.70
N ASP A 209 8.83 -2.03 12.96
CA ASP A 209 8.58 -1.56 11.61
C ASP A 209 8.32 -0.04 11.60
N PRO A 210 9.19 0.77 10.97
CA PRO A 210 9.04 2.23 10.96
C PRO A 210 7.75 2.68 10.27
N LEU A 211 7.27 1.95 9.26
CA LEU A 211 6.04 2.28 8.55
C LEU A 211 4.82 2.10 9.45
N SER A 212 4.70 0.94 10.10
CA SER A 212 3.64 0.66 11.09
C SER A 212 3.62 1.72 12.20
N VAL A 213 4.79 2.08 12.75
CA VAL A 213 4.90 3.11 13.78
C VAL A 213 4.47 4.49 13.26
N GLY A 214 4.92 4.89 12.06
CA GLY A 214 4.52 6.15 11.43
C GLY A 214 3.01 6.22 11.16
N LEU A 215 2.42 5.14 10.66
CA LEU A 215 0.98 5.01 10.44
C LEU A 215 0.20 5.06 11.75
N CYS A 216 0.71 4.46 12.84
CA CYS A 216 0.11 4.56 14.17
C CYS A 216 -0.01 6.02 14.63
N VAL A 217 1.04 6.81 14.42
CA VAL A 217 1.07 8.24 14.78
C VAL A 217 0.11 9.04 13.90
N LEU A 218 0.12 8.80 12.58
CA LEU A 218 -0.80 9.47 11.65
C LEU A 218 -2.26 9.19 12.00
N ALA A 219 -2.59 7.95 12.33
CA ALA A 219 -3.96 7.49 12.59
C ALA A 219 -4.57 8.09 13.87
N ALA A 220 -3.76 8.55 14.83
CA ALA A 220 -4.24 9.08 16.11
C ALA A 220 -5.20 10.28 15.99
N GLN A 221 -5.10 11.07 14.92
CA GLN A 221 -6.00 12.20 14.67
C GLN A 221 -7.16 11.90 13.72
N LEU A 222 -7.12 10.76 13.03
CA LEU A 222 -8.09 10.41 11.98
C LEU A 222 -9.42 9.94 12.56
N GLN A 223 -10.47 10.13 11.76
CA GLN A 223 -11.80 9.58 11.96
C GLN A 223 -12.08 8.41 11.01
N GLU A 224 -11.47 8.42 9.82
CA GLU A 224 -11.62 7.37 8.83
C GLU A 224 -10.25 7.01 8.24
N LEU A 225 -9.90 5.72 8.28
CA LEU A 225 -8.68 5.18 7.69
C LEU A 225 -9.00 3.93 6.85
N ASP A 226 -8.65 3.97 5.57
CA ASP A 226 -8.66 2.83 4.65
C ASP A 226 -7.23 2.54 4.21
N LEU A 227 -6.66 1.43 4.71
CA LEU A 227 -5.25 1.09 4.62
C LEU A 227 -5.07 -0.26 3.91
N ARG A 228 -4.12 -0.30 2.96
CA ARG A 228 -3.55 -1.54 2.44
C ARG A 228 -2.03 -1.51 2.57
N ALA A 229 -1.44 -2.23 3.51
CA ALA A 229 0.00 -2.14 3.76
C ALA A 229 0.61 -3.41 4.38
N PHE A 230 1.93 -3.55 4.24
CA PHE A 230 2.72 -4.50 5.03
C PHE A 230 2.84 -3.97 6.45
N VAL A 231 2.08 -4.56 7.37
CA VAL A 231 1.93 -4.04 8.74
C VAL A 231 2.31 -5.09 9.78
N THR A 232 2.69 -4.59 10.96
CA THR A 232 2.93 -5.37 12.18
C THR A 232 1.94 -4.94 13.26
N GLU A 233 2.00 -5.59 14.42
CA GLU A 233 1.25 -5.18 15.62
C GLU A 233 1.51 -3.73 16.03
N HIS A 234 2.66 -3.15 15.64
CA HIS A 234 3.03 -1.77 15.92
C HIS A 234 2.21 -0.74 15.14
N LEU A 235 1.33 -1.17 14.25
CA LEU A 235 0.34 -0.30 13.61
C LEU A 235 -0.62 0.29 14.65
N PHE A 236 -0.90 -0.45 15.73
CA PHE A 236 -1.91 -0.09 16.71
C PHE A 236 -1.27 0.57 17.95
N PRO A 237 -1.96 1.53 18.59
CA PRO A 237 -1.46 2.17 19.80
C PRO A 237 -1.38 1.15 20.94
N VAL A 238 -0.31 1.27 21.75
CA VAL A 238 -0.20 0.45 22.96
C VAL A 238 -1.29 0.84 23.97
N PRO A 239 -1.78 -0.10 24.81
CA PRO A 239 -2.90 0.15 25.72
C PRO A 239 -2.71 1.35 26.65
N ASP A 240 -1.47 1.56 27.13
CA ASP A 240 -1.12 2.62 28.06
C ASP A 240 -0.56 3.88 27.37
N ALA A 241 -0.73 4.02 26.05
CA ALA A 241 -0.29 5.22 25.34
C ALA A 241 -1.09 6.45 25.79
N GLU A 242 -0.44 7.63 25.75
CA GLU A 242 -1.05 8.91 26.06
C GLU A 242 -2.37 9.12 25.26
N PRO A 243 -3.38 9.82 25.82
CA PRO A 243 -4.66 10.01 25.14
C PRO A 243 -4.57 10.64 23.74
N SER A 244 -3.53 11.44 23.48
CA SER A 244 -3.27 12.03 22.17
C SER A 244 -2.71 11.04 21.12
N ALA A 245 -2.17 9.90 21.56
CA ALA A 245 -1.70 8.82 20.70
C ALA A 245 -2.77 7.72 20.50
N GLN A 246 -3.81 7.72 21.34
CA GLN A 246 -4.95 6.81 21.18
C GLN A 246 -5.84 7.22 20.01
N TRP A 247 -6.43 6.22 19.35
CA TRP A 247 -7.32 6.41 18.19
C TRP A 247 -8.76 6.76 18.62
N SER A 248 -8.90 7.66 19.59
CA SER A 248 -10.19 8.00 20.23
C SER A 248 -11.23 8.59 19.27
N ARG A 249 -10.78 9.19 18.17
CA ARG A 249 -11.62 9.81 17.13
C ARG A 249 -12.00 8.87 15.99
N MET A 250 -11.41 7.67 15.95
CA MET A 250 -11.61 6.72 14.87
C MET A 250 -13.06 6.21 14.88
N ARG A 251 -13.74 6.41 13.75
CA ARG A 251 -15.11 5.95 13.49
C ARG A 251 -15.13 4.76 12.56
N ARG A 252 -14.28 4.78 11.52
CA ARG A 252 -14.18 3.71 10.52
C ARG A 252 -12.73 3.37 10.25
N LEU A 253 -12.40 2.08 10.35
CA LEU A 253 -11.08 1.58 10.05
C LEU A 253 -11.17 0.34 9.17
N THR A 254 -10.48 0.35 8.05
CA THR A 254 -10.34 -0.82 7.17
C THR A 254 -8.86 -1.06 6.95
N VAL A 255 -8.36 -2.22 7.36
CA VAL A 255 -6.97 -2.63 7.16
C VAL A 255 -6.96 -3.94 6.37
N GLU A 256 -6.55 -3.85 5.11
CA GLU A 256 -6.12 -5.01 4.32
C GLU A 256 -4.62 -5.18 4.54
N PHE A 257 -4.21 -6.11 5.40
CA PHE A 257 -2.79 -6.39 5.62
C PHE A 257 -2.29 -7.42 4.61
N HIS A 258 -1.02 -7.30 4.25
CA HIS A 258 -0.36 -8.29 3.40
C HIS A 258 -0.05 -9.57 4.21
N PRO A 259 -0.24 -10.78 3.65
CA PRO A 259 0.19 -12.02 4.30
C PRO A 259 1.69 -12.07 4.64
N LEU A 260 2.52 -11.39 3.85
CA LEU A 260 3.93 -11.14 4.15
C LEU A 260 4.09 -10.04 5.20
N ARG A 261 4.99 -10.26 6.15
CA ARG A 261 5.39 -9.27 7.15
C ARG A 261 6.58 -8.44 6.66
N PRO A 262 6.73 -7.20 7.16
CA PRO A 262 7.88 -6.35 6.84
C PRO A 262 9.25 -6.96 7.15
N ASP A 263 9.33 -7.90 8.09
CA ASP A 263 10.57 -8.60 8.50
C ASP A 263 10.92 -9.78 7.57
N GLY A 264 10.19 -9.94 6.45
CA GLY A 264 10.38 -11.00 5.47
C GLY A 264 9.76 -12.35 5.87
N SER A 265 9.14 -12.46 7.05
CA SER A 265 8.40 -13.66 7.46
C SER A 265 6.92 -13.60 7.04
N TRP A 266 6.20 -14.72 7.08
CA TRP A 266 4.78 -14.77 6.67
C TRP A 266 3.84 -14.99 7.84
N TYR A 267 2.70 -14.31 7.88
CA TYR A 267 1.63 -14.56 8.86
C TYR A 267 0.99 -15.95 8.73
N PHE A 268 1.08 -16.54 7.54
CA PHE A 268 0.47 -17.80 7.17
C PHE A 268 1.52 -18.80 6.68
N VAL A 269 1.22 -20.08 6.82
CA VAL A 269 2.03 -21.23 6.38
C VAL A 269 1.19 -22.13 5.49
N GLY A 270 1.82 -23.11 4.85
CA GLY A 270 1.11 -24.10 4.05
C GLY A 270 0.19 -25.00 4.90
N PRO A 271 -0.82 -25.65 4.29
CA PRO A 271 -1.77 -26.55 4.96
C PRO A 271 -1.14 -27.68 5.79
N ARG A 272 0.06 -28.14 5.42
CA ARG A 272 0.81 -29.17 6.15
C ARG A 272 1.86 -28.56 7.08
N GLY A 273 1.82 -27.25 7.30
CA GLY A 273 2.75 -26.48 8.12
C GLY A 273 4.01 -26.03 7.39
N GLU A 274 3.99 -25.98 6.06
CA GLU A 274 5.15 -25.57 5.26
C GLU A 274 5.47 -24.08 5.47
N ASP A 275 6.70 -23.80 5.92
CA ASP A 275 7.23 -22.44 6.06
C ASP A 275 8.65 -22.37 5.48
N PRO A 276 8.80 -22.51 4.14
CA PRO A 276 10.10 -22.26 3.52
C PRO A 276 10.48 -20.81 3.80
N HIS A 277 11.70 -20.59 4.27
CA HIS A 277 12.21 -19.26 4.66
C HIS A 277 11.38 -18.58 5.78
N PRO A 278 11.45 -19.10 7.02
CA PRO A 278 10.70 -18.54 8.15
C PRO A 278 11.19 -17.15 8.60
N GLU A 279 12.34 -16.70 8.10
CA GLU A 279 13.02 -15.45 8.44
C GLU A 279 13.41 -14.71 7.15
N GLY A 280 13.35 -13.38 7.18
CA GLY A 280 13.79 -12.54 6.07
C GLY A 280 15.31 -12.46 5.95
N PHE A 281 15.79 -12.20 4.73
CA PHE A 281 17.22 -11.99 4.50
C PHE A 281 17.62 -10.52 4.71
N VAL A 282 18.85 -10.31 5.17
CA VAL A 282 19.38 -8.98 5.43
C VAL A 282 19.61 -8.22 4.13
N ILE A 283 19.07 -7.01 4.06
CA ILE A 283 19.29 -6.08 2.95
C ILE A 283 20.60 -5.31 3.16
N SER A 284 21.35 -5.14 2.09
CA SER A 284 22.57 -4.33 2.02
C SER A 284 22.42 -3.24 0.96
N GLU A 285 23.01 -2.07 1.20
CA GLU A 285 23.03 -0.98 0.20
C GLU A 285 23.72 -1.41 -1.09
N ALA A 286 24.78 -2.22 -0.99
CA ALA A 286 25.58 -2.65 -2.12
C ALA A 286 24.88 -3.67 -3.04
N ASP A 287 24.10 -4.60 -2.47
CA ASP A 287 23.58 -5.73 -3.24
C ASP A 287 22.10 -5.60 -3.62
N HIS A 288 21.38 -4.66 -2.99
CA HIS A 288 19.91 -4.64 -3.06
C HIS A 288 19.28 -3.27 -3.36
N TYR A 289 20.05 -2.20 -3.41
CA TYR A 289 19.57 -0.90 -3.84
C TYR A 289 20.13 -0.57 -5.24
N PRO A 290 19.32 0.02 -6.12
CA PRO A 290 19.78 0.34 -7.47
C PRO A 290 20.91 1.37 -7.38
N PRO A 291 22.06 1.14 -8.03
CA PRO A 291 23.12 2.12 -8.06
C PRO A 291 22.62 3.42 -8.70
N LEU A 292 23.14 4.57 -8.24
CA LEU A 292 22.75 5.89 -8.76
C LEU A 292 23.22 6.14 -10.21
N GLN A 293 24.12 5.30 -10.72
CA GLN A 293 24.64 5.34 -12.08
C GLN A 293 24.52 3.95 -12.70
N THR A 294 24.39 3.90 -14.04
CA THR A 294 24.49 2.63 -14.78
C THR A 294 25.87 2.01 -14.53
N THR A 295 25.87 0.72 -14.25
CA THR A 295 27.04 -0.10 -13.97
C THR A 295 27.31 -1.06 -15.13
N ALA A 296 28.49 -1.68 -15.15
CA ALA A 296 28.79 -2.75 -16.11
C ALA A 296 27.87 -3.97 -15.91
N GLU A 297 27.35 -4.17 -14.69
CA GLU A 297 26.37 -5.22 -14.41
C GLU A 297 25.04 -4.92 -15.10
N ASP A 298 24.58 -3.66 -15.11
CA ASP A 298 23.38 -3.27 -15.86
C ASP A 298 23.54 -3.56 -17.37
N GLU A 299 24.72 -3.34 -17.94
CA GLU A 299 25.03 -3.64 -19.35
C GLU A 299 25.05 -5.16 -19.62
N GLU A 300 25.66 -5.96 -18.74
CA GLU A 300 25.66 -7.43 -18.85
C GLU A 300 24.25 -8.01 -18.78
N ILE A 301 23.42 -7.45 -17.88
CA ILE A 301 22.05 -7.88 -17.71
C ILE A 301 21.18 -7.45 -18.91
N ASP A 302 21.41 -6.25 -19.47
CA ASP A 302 20.81 -5.84 -20.74
C ASP A 302 21.17 -6.82 -21.88
N GLU A 303 22.43 -7.26 -21.99
CA GLU A 303 22.89 -8.25 -22.97
C GLU A 303 22.21 -9.63 -22.78
N GLN A 304 22.12 -10.12 -21.54
CA GLN A 304 21.44 -11.40 -21.25
C GLN A 304 19.97 -11.37 -21.67
N TRP A 305 19.29 -10.24 -21.49
CA TRP A 305 17.88 -10.08 -21.87
C TRP A 305 17.68 -9.93 -23.38
N ASP A 306 18.63 -9.32 -24.10
CA ASP A 306 18.62 -9.28 -25.56
C ASP A 306 18.80 -10.69 -26.16
N GLU A 307 19.57 -11.55 -25.49
CA GLU A 307 19.77 -12.95 -25.88
C GLU A 307 18.56 -13.84 -25.56
N ASP A 308 17.89 -13.61 -24.42
CA ASP A 308 16.64 -14.29 -24.04
C ASP A 308 15.57 -13.30 -23.53
N PRO A 309 14.78 -12.70 -24.46
CA PRO A 309 13.75 -11.73 -24.11
C PRO A 309 12.58 -12.28 -23.28
N GLN A 310 12.50 -13.61 -23.12
CA GLN A 310 11.47 -14.30 -22.35
C GLN A 310 11.96 -14.67 -20.94
N GLY A 311 13.20 -14.33 -20.57
CA GLY A 311 13.69 -14.41 -19.19
C GLY A 311 14.43 -15.71 -18.84
N GLY A 312 14.85 -16.53 -19.81
CA GLY A 312 15.55 -17.79 -19.54
C GLY A 312 14.60 -18.98 -19.41
N GLU A 313 15.14 -20.19 -19.58
CA GLU A 313 14.46 -21.48 -19.34
C GLU A 313 13.97 -21.70 -17.88
N GLU A 314 14.20 -20.74 -16.96
CA GLU A 314 13.91 -20.85 -15.52
C GLU A 314 12.71 -20.01 -15.03
N VAL A 315 11.82 -19.53 -15.93
CA VAL A 315 10.65 -18.75 -15.51
C VAL A 315 9.42 -19.64 -15.40
N ASP A 316 9.17 -20.20 -14.21
CA ASP A 316 7.81 -20.60 -13.85
C ASP A 316 6.95 -19.33 -13.86
N TYR A 317 6.13 -19.18 -14.91
CA TYR A 317 5.30 -17.99 -15.15
C TYR A 317 4.25 -17.76 -14.05
N PHE A 318 4.08 -18.71 -13.13
CA PHE A 318 3.09 -18.69 -12.07
C PHE A 318 3.74 -18.74 -10.68
N PRO A 319 3.40 -17.81 -9.78
CA PRO A 319 3.91 -17.81 -8.42
C PRO A 319 3.42 -19.05 -7.64
N ASP A 320 4.26 -19.60 -6.76
CA ASP A 320 3.84 -20.67 -5.83
C ASP A 320 3.09 -20.05 -4.63
N VAL A 321 1.76 -20.04 -4.69
CA VAL A 321 0.89 -19.40 -3.68
C VAL A 321 0.17 -20.46 -2.85
N PHE A 322 0.65 -20.73 -1.64
CA PHE A 322 0.22 -21.90 -0.86
C PHE A 322 -0.05 -21.63 0.63
N ARG A 323 0.25 -20.44 1.15
CA ARG A 323 0.18 -20.10 2.57
C ARG A 323 -1.23 -19.69 2.99
N THR A 324 -2.02 -20.66 3.41
CA THR A 324 -3.43 -20.47 3.82
C THR A 324 -3.67 -20.65 5.32
N GLU A 325 -2.76 -21.28 6.06
CA GLU A 325 -2.97 -21.60 7.47
C GLU A 325 -2.37 -20.54 8.40
N PRO A 326 -3.13 -19.99 9.37
CA PRO A 326 -2.60 -18.96 10.25
C PRO A 326 -1.53 -19.49 11.21
N LEU A 327 -0.36 -18.85 11.24
CA LEU A 327 0.67 -19.18 12.21
C LEU A 327 0.46 -18.37 13.50
N ALA A 328 -0.06 -19.03 14.54
CA ALA A 328 -0.46 -18.40 15.81
C ALA A 328 0.61 -17.44 16.37
N GLY A 329 1.88 -17.85 16.38
CA GLY A 329 2.98 -17.04 16.91
C GLY A 329 3.21 -15.71 16.18
N ARG A 330 2.74 -15.55 14.94
CA ARG A 330 2.89 -14.32 14.14
C ARG A 330 1.57 -13.54 14.02
N ILE A 331 0.43 -14.22 13.90
CA ILE A 331 -0.87 -13.55 13.68
C ILE A 331 -1.54 -13.09 14.99
N GLU A 332 -1.39 -13.83 16.08
CA GLU A 332 -2.03 -13.48 17.36
C GLU A 332 -1.54 -12.17 17.98
N PRO A 333 -0.25 -11.78 17.89
CA PRO A 333 0.20 -10.46 18.30
C PRO A 333 -0.52 -9.32 17.57
N LEU A 334 -0.70 -9.45 16.26
CA LEU A 334 -1.43 -8.48 15.44
C LEU A 334 -2.91 -8.38 15.88
N LEU A 335 -3.58 -9.53 16.06
CA LEU A 335 -4.97 -9.58 16.53
C LEU A 335 -5.14 -9.00 17.94
N SER A 336 -4.18 -9.26 18.83
CA SER A 336 -4.19 -8.75 20.21
C SER A 336 -4.06 -7.23 20.25
N ALA A 337 -3.13 -6.68 19.46
CA ALA A 337 -2.94 -5.24 19.34
C ALA A 337 -4.17 -4.56 18.73
N PHE A 338 -4.76 -5.18 17.70
CA PHE A 338 -6.02 -4.75 17.11
C PHE A 338 -7.16 -4.68 18.12
N ALA A 339 -7.46 -5.78 18.83
CA ALA A 339 -8.55 -5.81 19.81
C ALA A 339 -8.34 -4.79 20.94
N SER A 340 -7.10 -4.66 21.41
CA SER A 340 -6.72 -3.70 22.43
C SER A 340 -6.93 -2.25 21.98
N ALA A 341 -6.59 -1.93 20.73
CA ALA A 341 -6.84 -0.61 20.18
C ALA A 341 -8.34 -0.34 20.04
N VAL A 342 -9.12 -1.29 19.48
CA VAL A 342 -10.57 -1.14 19.29
C VAL A 342 -11.28 -0.86 20.61
N LYS A 343 -10.88 -1.51 21.70
CA LYS A 343 -11.41 -1.26 23.05
C LYS A 343 -11.30 0.20 23.50
N ASN A 344 -10.30 0.93 23.00
CA ASN A 344 -10.03 2.33 23.32
C ASN A 344 -10.58 3.32 22.26
N MET A 345 -11.20 2.84 21.18
CA MET A 345 -11.82 3.69 20.15
C MET A 345 -13.26 4.05 20.54
N GLY A 346 -13.43 5.10 21.35
CA GLY A 346 -14.75 5.46 21.91
C GLY A 346 -15.83 5.93 20.91
N THR A 347 -15.48 6.18 19.64
CA THR A 347 -16.40 6.67 18.61
C THR A 347 -16.63 5.68 17.46
N ILE A 348 -16.19 4.44 17.66
CA ILE A 348 -16.10 3.47 16.59
C ILE A 348 -17.47 2.97 16.10
N GLU A 349 -17.60 2.81 14.79
CA GLU A 349 -18.81 2.31 14.11
C GLU A 349 -18.54 0.98 13.42
N ASP A 350 -17.42 0.88 12.68
CA ASP A 350 -17.05 -0.27 11.85
C ASP A 350 -15.53 -0.38 11.75
N VAL A 351 -14.97 -1.53 12.13
CA VAL A 351 -13.53 -1.81 12.05
C VAL A 351 -13.29 -3.16 11.42
N GLN A 352 -12.33 -3.23 10.50
CA GLN A 352 -11.97 -4.45 9.80
C GLN A 352 -10.45 -4.61 9.74
N LEU A 353 -9.97 -5.81 10.04
CA LEU A 353 -8.60 -6.25 9.84
C LEU A 353 -8.65 -7.59 9.10
N PHE A 354 -8.13 -7.63 7.88
CA PHE A 354 -8.21 -8.82 7.04
C PHE A 354 -7.07 -8.89 6.02
N ALA A 355 -6.87 -10.07 5.46
CA ALA A 355 -6.01 -10.32 4.31
C ALA A 355 -6.79 -11.15 3.28
N TYR A 356 -6.34 -11.14 2.03
CA TYR A 356 -6.76 -12.13 1.04
C TYR A 356 -5.73 -13.25 1.01
N LEU A 357 -6.22 -14.48 1.07
CA LEU A 357 -5.43 -15.68 0.95
C LEU A 357 -5.84 -16.41 -0.31
N ALA A 358 -4.86 -17.03 -0.96
CA ALA A 358 -5.08 -17.77 -2.19
C ALA A 358 -4.41 -19.15 -2.09
N TRP A 359 -5.05 -20.13 -2.73
CA TRP A 359 -4.43 -21.43 -3.00
C TRP A 359 -4.26 -21.58 -4.51
N TYR A 360 -3.07 -21.25 -4.98
CA TYR A 360 -2.62 -21.39 -6.36
C TYR A 360 -1.16 -21.87 -6.35
N PRO A 361 -0.93 -23.11 -5.88
CA PRO A 361 0.41 -23.66 -5.74
C PRO A 361 1.05 -23.92 -7.12
N SER A 362 2.38 -24.06 -7.15
CA SER A 362 3.09 -24.58 -8.34
C SER A 362 2.57 -25.96 -8.76
N GLU A 363 2.76 -26.36 -10.02
CA GLU A 363 2.34 -27.69 -10.50
C GLU A 363 2.90 -28.82 -9.64
N SER A 364 4.20 -28.73 -9.30
CA SER A 364 4.87 -29.71 -8.44
C SER A 364 4.21 -29.83 -7.06
N ARG A 365 3.91 -28.70 -6.41
CA ARG A 365 3.22 -28.70 -5.11
C ARG A 365 1.77 -29.16 -5.26
N SER A 366 1.08 -28.76 -6.31
CA SER A 366 -0.29 -29.22 -6.60
C SER A 366 -0.35 -30.75 -6.70
N ASP A 367 0.59 -31.36 -7.42
CA ASP A 367 0.71 -32.82 -7.56
C ASP A 367 0.99 -33.52 -6.22
N GLU A 368 1.81 -32.93 -5.35
CA GLU A 368 2.08 -33.44 -3.99
C GLU A 368 0.85 -33.40 -3.08
N TYR A 369 -0.07 -32.46 -3.32
CA TYR A 369 -1.32 -32.35 -2.59
C TYR A 369 -2.39 -33.29 -3.14
N GLY A 370 -2.48 -33.43 -4.46
CA GLY A 370 -3.50 -34.28 -5.10
C GLY A 370 -4.90 -33.95 -4.59
N GLY A 371 -5.61 -34.94 -4.05
CA GLY A 371 -6.97 -34.77 -3.52
C GLY A 371 -7.05 -34.12 -2.12
N GLU A 372 -5.92 -33.79 -1.50
CA GLU A 372 -5.85 -33.15 -0.16
C GLU A 372 -5.70 -31.63 -0.25
N ALA A 373 -5.85 -31.04 -1.43
CA ALA A 373 -5.82 -29.59 -1.61
C ALA A 373 -6.87 -28.91 -0.69
N PRO A 374 -6.51 -27.82 0.02
CA PRO A 374 -7.43 -27.14 0.94
C PRO A 374 -8.61 -26.49 0.19
N TYR A 375 -8.38 -26.04 -1.04
CA TYR A 375 -9.37 -25.37 -1.87
C TYR A 375 -9.18 -25.75 -3.35
N ASP A 376 -10.24 -25.54 -4.14
CA ASP A 376 -10.18 -25.63 -5.60
C ASP A 376 -9.45 -24.39 -6.17
N CYS A 377 -8.51 -24.60 -7.09
CA CYS A 377 -7.71 -23.53 -7.67
C CYS A 377 -8.54 -22.52 -8.48
N GLU A 378 -9.68 -22.95 -9.05
CA GLU A 378 -10.59 -22.06 -9.80
C GLU A 378 -11.32 -21.05 -8.89
N ASN A 379 -11.45 -21.35 -7.60
CA ASN A 379 -12.08 -20.49 -6.59
C ASN A 379 -11.08 -20.09 -5.50
N GLY A 380 -9.78 -20.02 -5.82
CA GLY A 380 -8.72 -20.09 -4.81
C GLY A 380 -8.62 -18.90 -3.85
N VAL A 381 -9.16 -17.71 -4.17
CA VAL A 381 -8.97 -16.50 -3.37
C VAL A 381 -10.14 -16.25 -2.42
N HIS A 382 -9.85 -16.20 -1.12
CA HIS A 382 -10.83 -15.88 -0.09
C HIS A 382 -10.33 -14.83 0.89
N ARG A 383 -11.27 -14.16 1.53
CA ARG A 383 -10.98 -13.23 2.62
C ARG A 383 -10.79 -13.98 3.94
N TRP A 384 -9.73 -13.64 4.67
CA TRP A 384 -9.44 -14.08 6.03
C TRP A 384 -9.35 -12.88 6.97
N GLY A 385 -10.06 -12.87 8.09
CA GLY A 385 -9.90 -11.79 9.08
C GLY A 385 -11.05 -11.62 10.06
N VAL A 386 -11.08 -10.44 10.68
CA VAL A 386 -12.04 -10.07 11.73
C VAL A 386 -12.64 -8.68 11.47
N ARG A 387 -13.92 -8.53 11.80
CA ARG A 387 -14.65 -7.27 11.74
C ARG A 387 -15.39 -7.00 13.05
N TYR A 388 -15.27 -5.79 13.56
CA TYR A 388 -16.07 -5.29 14.67
C TYR A 388 -17.14 -4.33 14.15
N LEU A 389 -18.38 -4.54 14.57
CA LEU A 389 -19.52 -3.67 14.30
C LEU A 389 -20.06 -3.14 15.62
N ALA A 390 -20.10 -1.81 15.76
CA ALA A 390 -20.64 -1.18 16.95
C ALA A 390 -22.14 -1.43 17.06
N GLY A 391 -22.60 -1.61 18.30
CA GLY A 391 -24.02 -1.72 18.62
C GLY A 391 -24.76 -0.41 18.41
N GLY A 392 -26.01 -0.47 17.95
CA GLY A 392 -26.87 0.70 17.79
C GLY A 392 -27.65 1.05 19.06
N ASN A 393 -27.69 2.33 19.43
CA ASN A 393 -28.64 2.89 20.40
C ASN A 393 -29.98 3.22 19.70
N GLY A 394 -30.64 2.22 19.12
CA GLY A 394 -31.97 2.37 18.53
C GLY A 394 -33.07 2.27 19.60
N ASP A 395 -34.15 3.04 19.44
CA ASP A 395 -35.33 3.07 20.33
C ASP A 395 -36.10 1.72 20.40
N GLU A 396 -35.72 0.72 19.60
CA GLU A 396 -36.26 -0.64 19.64
C GLU A 396 -35.14 -1.67 19.79
N GLY A 397 -34.69 -1.85 21.04
CA GLY A 397 -33.74 -2.89 21.43
C GLY A 397 -32.28 -2.47 21.22
N GLN A 398 -31.48 -2.54 22.28
CA GLN A 398 -30.02 -2.42 22.18
C GLN A 398 -29.50 -3.49 21.24
N VAL A 399 -29.07 -3.10 20.04
CA VAL A 399 -28.30 -4.00 19.17
C VAL A 399 -26.93 -4.12 19.82
N GLN A 400 -26.60 -5.31 20.32
CA GLN A 400 -25.29 -5.57 20.91
C GLN A 400 -24.21 -5.45 19.84
N ALA A 401 -23.02 -4.94 20.21
CA ALA A 401 -21.86 -4.97 19.32
C ALA A 401 -21.53 -6.41 18.91
N VAL A 402 -21.06 -6.60 17.67
CA VAL A 402 -20.76 -7.91 17.09
C VAL A 402 -19.33 -7.95 16.59
N VAL A 403 -18.63 -9.05 16.87
CA VAL A 403 -17.33 -9.39 16.29
C VAL A 403 -17.54 -10.54 15.33
N GLN A 404 -17.34 -10.28 14.04
CA GLN A 404 -17.46 -11.24 12.96
C GLN A 404 -16.08 -11.81 12.61
N TRP A 405 -15.96 -13.12 12.64
CA TRP A 405 -14.75 -13.87 12.32
C TRP A 405 -14.94 -14.60 11.00
N GLN A 406 -14.04 -14.36 10.06
CA GLN A 406 -13.99 -15.07 8.80
C GLN A 406 -12.63 -15.74 8.70
N VAL A 407 -12.46 -16.86 9.41
CA VAL A 407 -11.15 -17.52 9.61
C VAL A 407 -11.23 -19.04 9.42
N GLY A 408 -12.32 -19.53 8.83
CA GLY A 408 -12.56 -20.96 8.60
C GLY A 408 -12.65 -21.75 9.91
N ASP A 409 -11.98 -22.90 9.95
CA ASP A 409 -11.93 -23.78 11.13
C ASP A 409 -10.90 -23.32 12.18
N TRP A 410 -10.01 -22.39 11.84
CA TRP A 410 -9.00 -21.89 12.77
C TRP A 410 -9.63 -21.14 13.93
N ARG A 411 -9.07 -21.30 15.14
CA ARG A 411 -9.50 -20.56 16.33
C ARG A 411 -8.29 -19.95 17.04
N PRO A 412 -8.39 -18.67 17.47
CA PRO A 412 -7.33 -18.03 18.24
C PRO A 412 -7.19 -18.68 19.62
N SER A 413 -6.04 -18.48 20.26
CA SER A 413 -5.82 -18.86 21.65
C SER A 413 -6.86 -18.21 22.58
N HIS A 414 -7.12 -18.85 23.73
CA HIS A 414 -8.06 -18.36 24.73
C HIS A 414 -7.74 -16.92 25.20
N SER A 415 -6.45 -16.56 25.26
CA SER A 415 -6.01 -15.20 25.59
C SER A 415 -6.46 -14.17 24.56
N VAL A 416 -6.29 -14.48 23.28
CA VAL A 416 -6.71 -13.59 22.19
C VAL A 416 -8.22 -13.54 22.11
N LEU A 417 -8.90 -14.70 22.16
CA LEU A 417 -10.36 -14.76 22.11
C LEU A 417 -11.00 -13.93 23.23
N GLY A 418 -10.47 -14.00 24.45
CA GLY A 418 -10.95 -13.20 25.58
C GLY A 418 -10.89 -11.69 25.33
N LEU A 419 -9.89 -11.19 24.60
CA LEU A 419 -9.82 -9.77 24.22
C LEU A 419 -10.96 -9.35 23.30
N PHE A 420 -11.43 -10.24 22.43
CA PHE A 420 -12.55 -9.97 21.52
C PHE A 420 -13.91 -10.22 22.16
N GLU A 421 -14.01 -11.19 23.08
CA GLU A 421 -15.22 -11.42 23.88
C GLU A 421 -15.61 -10.18 24.71
N ASP A 422 -14.62 -9.43 25.18
CA ASP A 422 -14.79 -8.12 25.82
C ASP A 422 -15.42 -7.05 24.89
N LEU A 423 -15.28 -7.19 23.57
CA LEU A 423 -15.76 -6.20 22.60
C LEU A 423 -17.23 -6.40 22.23
N GLY A 424 -17.71 -7.64 22.17
CA GLY A 424 -19.06 -7.93 21.69
C GLY A 424 -19.40 -9.41 21.55
N ARG A 425 -20.56 -9.70 20.96
CA ARG A 425 -20.98 -11.07 20.64
C ARG A 425 -20.14 -11.60 19.48
N GLN A 426 -19.59 -12.80 19.63
CA GLN A 426 -18.82 -13.47 18.59
C GLN A 426 -19.73 -14.13 17.56
N GLU A 427 -19.47 -13.89 16.27
CA GLU A 427 -20.14 -14.48 15.12
C GLU A 427 -19.07 -15.09 14.20
N TRP A 428 -19.22 -16.35 13.84
CA TRP A 428 -18.29 -17.07 12.95
C TRP A 428 -18.95 -17.22 11.59
N LEU A 429 -18.31 -16.68 10.56
CA LEU A 429 -18.77 -16.67 9.18
C LEU A 429 -17.96 -17.65 8.34
N ASP A 430 -18.59 -18.20 7.33
CA ASP A 430 -17.92 -18.98 6.29
C ASP A 430 -17.04 -18.07 5.42
N PHE A 431 -16.10 -18.67 4.68
CA PHE A 431 -15.29 -17.92 3.73
C PHE A 431 -16.13 -17.35 2.59
N GLU A 432 -15.95 -16.05 2.34
CA GLU A 432 -16.36 -15.38 1.11
C GLU A 432 -15.20 -15.45 0.11
N PHE A 433 -15.44 -16.13 -1.01
CA PHE A 433 -14.52 -16.25 -2.14
C PHE A 433 -14.76 -15.11 -3.14
N GLU A 434 -13.68 -14.56 -3.70
CA GLU A 434 -13.72 -13.32 -4.50
C GLU A 434 -13.20 -13.52 -5.92
N ASP A 435 -14.14 -13.73 -6.85
CA ASP A 435 -13.86 -13.96 -8.28
C ASP A 435 -13.09 -12.82 -8.95
N GLU A 436 -13.26 -11.58 -8.48
CA GLU A 436 -12.58 -10.40 -9.04
C GLU A 436 -11.07 -10.37 -8.78
N ARG A 437 -10.58 -11.19 -7.83
CA ARG A 437 -9.16 -11.29 -7.46
C ARG A 437 -8.51 -12.61 -7.88
N ASN A 438 -9.27 -13.54 -8.47
CA ASN A 438 -8.72 -14.80 -8.95
C ASN A 438 -7.64 -14.55 -10.01
N ILE A 439 -6.50 -15.25 -9.86
CA ILE A 439 -5.45 -15.32 -10.88
C ILE A 439 -6.06 -16.08 -12.05
N LYS A 440 -6.54 -15.35 -13.06
CA LYS A 440 -6.97 -16.00 -14.30
C LYS A 440 -5.72 -16.37 -15.08
N PRO A 441 -5.56 -17.62 -15.55
CA PRO A 441 -4.47 -17.93 -16.46
C PRO A 441 -4.55 -16.97 -17.64
N HIS A 442 -3.46 -16.25 -17.90
CA HIS A 442 -3.32 -15.53 -19.15
C HIS A 442 -3.42 -16.56 -20.26
N THR A 443 -4.55 -16.56 -20.97
CA THR A 443 -4.68 -17.32 -22.21
C THR A 443 -3.78 -16.61 -23.19
N VAL A 444 -2.57 -17.14 -23.38
CA VAL A 444 -1.68 -16.74 -24.45
C VAL A 444 -2.44 -17.03 -25.75
N ALA A 445 -2.88 -15.97 -26.42
CA ALA A 445 -3.52 -16.04 -27.74
C ALA A 445 -2.46 -15.88 -28.84
#